data_AF-A0A1J8PQB8-F1
#
_entry.id   AF-A0A1J8PQB8-F1
#
_cell.length_a   1.000
_cell.length_b   1.000
_cell.length_c   1.000
_cell.angle_alpha   90.00
_cell.angle_beta   90.00
_cell.angle_gamma   90.00
#
_symmetry.space_group_name_H-M   'P 1'
#
loop_
_entity.id
_entity.type
_entity.pdbx_description
1 polymer ?
#
loop_
_entity_poly.entity_id
_entity_poly.type
_entity_poly.pdbx_seq_one_letter_code
_entity_poly.pdbx_strand_id
1 'polypeptide(L)'
;MGDRYKTVESSTDAGVNVPLPSSWTVEDVESWLMVHAAAANAGKAVDPETDLFAQGFDSLSATFLKNRIIGSLNSSSDPNVQASSSRIDPNIVFSSPSIHQLAGSVINAVMQQNGSGAVNGKTDIENMIEKYSVGFGQSATDASASTVNERTRSDHVVVLTGSTGGLGSYLLASLLQREDVSAVYAFNRPSRDAASSIQRRQKSSFKDRDLDATLLQSEKLVYV
;
A
#
# COMPACT_ATOMS: atom_id res chain seq x y z
N MET A 1 -7.35 16.31 -7.69
CA MET A 1 -7.67 15.59 -6.43
C MET A 1 -9.13 15.15 -6.34
N GLY A 2 -10.09 15.81 -6.99
CA GLY A 2 -11.53 15.50 -6.87
C GLY A 2 -12.04 14.20 -7.51
N ASP A 3 -11.41 13.70 -8.59
CA ASP A 3 -11.95 12.52 -9.29
C ASP A 3 -11.82 11.23 -8.49
N ARG A 4 -10.70 11.03 -7.77
CA ARG A 4 -10.48 9.82 -6.97
C ARG A 4 -11.44 9.71 -5.79
N TYR A 5 -11.75 10.83 -5.14
CA TYR A 5 -12.73 10.85 -4.04
C TYR A 5 -14.14 10.52 -4.53
N LYS A 6 -14.56 11.08 -5.69
CA LYS A 6 -15.84 10.73 -6.32
C LYS A 6 -15.91 9.24 -6.70
N THR A 7 -14.81 8.66 -7.20
CA THR A 7 -14.79 7.22 -7.50
C THR A 7 -14.96 6.38 -6.23
N VAL A 8 -14.32 6.78 -5.13
CA VAL A 8 -14.44 6.09 -3.83
C VAL A 8 -15.86 6.20 -3.27
N GLU A 9 -16.51 7.37 -3.32
CA GLU A 9 -17.91 7.52 -2.91
C GLU A 9 -18.85 6.69 -3.80
N SER A 10 -18.65 6.71 -5.12
CA SER A 10 -19.46 5.92 -6.06
C SER A 10 -19.37 4.41 -5.83
N SER A 11 -18.25 3.94 -5.26
CA SER A 11 -18.08 2.51 -4.92
C SER A 11 -18.97 2.07 -3.76
N THR A 12 -19.26 2.95 -2.80
CA THR A 12 -20.19 2.68 -1.68
C THR A 12 -21.61 2.56 -2.20
N ASP A 13 -22.06 3.52 -3.02
CA ASP A 13 -23.40 3.53 -3.61
C ASP A 13 -23.63 2.34 -4.55
N ALA A 14 -22.60 1.95 -5.31
CA ALA A 14 -22.68 0.80 -6.19
C ALA A 14 -22.78 -0.54 -5.44
N GLY A 15 -22.48 -0.58 -4.13
CA GLY A 15 -22.73 -1.72 -3.25
C GLY A 15 -24.21 -1.87 -2.89
N VAL A 16 -24.95 -0.76 -2.78
CA VAL A 16 -26.39 -0.72 -2.44
C VAL A 16 -27.24 -1.42 -3.50
N ASN A 17 -26.80 -1.42 -4.76
CA ASN A 17 -27.53 -2.05 -5.87
C ASN A 17 -27.43 -3.58 -5.90
N VAL A 18 -26.64 -4.20 -5.00
CA VAL A 18 -26.57 -5.65 -4.87
C VAL A 18 -27.43 -6.06 -3.67
N PRO A 19 -28.48 -6.88 -3.87
CA PRO A 19 -29.29 -7.39 -2.77
C PRO A 19 -28.44 -8.12 -1.74
N LEU A 20 -28.78 -7.95 -0.47
CA LEU A 20 -28.17 -8.70 0.63
C LEU A 20 -28.36 -10.22 0.43
N PRO A 21 -27.48 -11.06 1.00
CA PRO A 21 -27.61 -12.50 0.91
C PRO A 21 -28.92 -12.99 1.55
N SER A 22 -29.49 -14.07 1.03
CA SER A 22 -30.75 -14.68 1.53
C SER A 22 -30.64 -15.16 2.97
N SER A 23 -29.46 -15.62 3.37
CA SER A 23 -29.10 -15.98 4.73
C SER A 23 -27.64 -15.64 5.01
N TRP A 24 -27.27 -15.58 6.28
CA TRP A 24 -25.89 -15.33 6.71
C TRP A 24 -25.12 -16.65 6.91
N THR A 25 -25.29 -17.58 5.97
CA THR A 25 -24.49 -18.81 5.88
C THR A 25 -23.27 -18.57 5.00
N VAL A 26 -22.24 -19.40 5.12
CA VAL A 26 -20.99 -19.24 4.36
C VAL A 26 -21.27 -19.23 2.85
N GLU A 27 -22.06 -20.20 2.35
CA GLU A 27 -22.38 -20.34 0.92
C GLU A 27 -23.11 -19.11 0.34
N ASP A 28 -24.12 -18.60 1.05
CA ASP A 28 -24.88 -17.42 0.61
C ASP A 28 -24.02 -16.15 0.64
N VAL A 29 -23.16 -16.00 1.66
CA VAL A 29 -22.28 -14.84 1.80
C VAL A 29 -21.12 -14.89 0.81
N GLU A 30 -20.55 -16.05 0.51
CA GLU A 30 -19.56 -16.21 -0.55
C GLU A 30 -20.14 -15.84 -1.92
N SER A 31 -21.33 -16.34 -2.24
CA SER A 31 -22.03 -16.02 -3.49
C SER A 31 -22.25 -14.52 -3.63
N TRP A 32 -22.67 -13.86 -2.55
CA TRP A 32 -22.84 -12.42 -2.48
C TRP A 32 -21.50 -11.66 -2.61
N LEU A 33 -20.45 -12.09 -1.91
CA LEU A 33 -19.13 -11.47 -1.97
C LEU A 33 -18.48 -11.61 -3.35
N MET A 34 -18.66 -12.72 -4.05
CA MET A 34 -18.15 -12.92 -5.41
C MET A 34 -18.71 -11.87 -6.38
N VAL A 35 -19.98 -11.47 -6.24
CA VAL A 35 -20.58 -10.39 -7.05
C VAL A 35 -19.89 -9.06 -6.77
N HIS A 36 -19.64 -8.74 -5.50
CA HIS A 36 -18.92 -7.51 -5.13
C HIS A 36 -17.47 -7.53 -5.59
N ALA A 37 -16.79 -8.68 -5.46
CA ALA A 37 -15.40 -8.87 -5.82
C ALA A 37 -15.19 -8.74 -7.33
N ALA A 38 -16.04 -9.38 -8.14
CA ALA A 38 -16.00 -9.24 -9.58
C ALA A 38 -16.23 -7.78 -9.99
N ALA A 39 -17.23 -7.11 -9.42
CA ALA A 39 -17.49 -5.69 -9.72
C ALA A 39 -16.34 -4.77 -9.30
N ALA A 40 -15.66 -5.05 -8.19
CA ALA A 40 -14.51 -4.28 -7.72
C ALA A 40 -13.24 -4.51 -8.56
N ASN A 41 -13.12 -5.66 -9.23
CA ASN A 41 -11.97 -6.06 -10.03
C ASN A 41 -12.28 -6.17 -11.54
N ALA A 42 -12.93 -5.14 -12.08
CA ALA A 42 -13.21 -4.99 -13.52
C ALA A 42 -14.00 -6.16 -14.17
N GLY A 43 -14.90 -6.78 -13.40
CA GLY A 43 -15.79 -7.86 -13.86
C GLY A 43 -15.13 -9.23 -13.98
N LYS A 44 -13.91 -9.42 -13.47
CA LYS A 44 -13.22 -10.71 -13.50
C LYS A 44 -13.88 -11.69 -12.51
N ALA A 45 -14.08 -12.93 -12.96
CA ALA A 45 -14.50 -14.00 -12.06
C ALA A 45 -13.42 -14.25 -10.99
N VAL A 46 -13.88 -14.58 -9.78
CA VAL A 46 -13.02 -14.78 -8.61
C VAL A 46 -13.26 -16.19 -8.08
N ASP A 47 -12.19 -16.92 -7.85
CA ASP A 47 -12.18 -18.20 -7.15
C ASP A 47 -12.21 -17.94 -5.63
N PRO A 48 -13.19 -18.51 -4.89
CA PRO A 48 -13.40 -18.19 -3.49
C PRO A 48 -12.30 -18.70 -2.54
N GLU A 49 -11.58 -19.76 -2.93
CA GLU A 49 -10.51 -20.36 -2.11
C GLU A 49 -9.14 -19.72 -2.36
N THR A 50 -9.00 -19.03 -3.49
CA THR A 50 -7.73 -18.44 -3.90
C THR A 50 -7.57 -17.02 -3.34
N ASP A 51 -6.34 -16.65 -2.99
CA ASP A 51 -5.98 -15.30 -2.57
C ASP A 51 -6.38 -14.24 -3.61
N LEU A 52 -7.08 -13.18 -3.19
CA LEU A 52 -7.61 -12.12 -4.03
C LEU A 52 -6.52 -11.33 -4.75
N PHE A 53 -5.39 -11.07 -4.08
CA PHE A 53 -4.26 -10.32 -4.64
C PHE A 53 -3.51 -11.15 -5.69
N ALA A 54 -3.45 -12.47 -5.50
CA ALA A 54 -2.98 -13.40 -6.53
C ALA A 54 -3.89 -13.41 -7.77
N GLN A 55 -5.17 -13.09 -7.59
CA GLN A 55 -6.17 -12.96 -8.66
C GLN A 55 -6.23 -11.54 -9.28
N GLY A 56 -5.25 -10.69 -8.95
CA GLY A 56 -5.08 -9.36 -9.55
C GLY A 56 -5.82 -8.24 -8.82
N PHE A 57 -6.22 -8.45 -7.56
CA PHE A 57 -6.60 -7.33 -6.71
C PHE A 57 -5.40 -6.45 -6.38
N ASP A 58 -5.63 -5.15 -6.32
CA ASP A 58 -4.71 -4.16 -5.80
C ASP A 58 -5.36 -3.40 -4.62
N SER A 59 -4.64 -2.43 -4.05
CA SER A 59 -5.18 -1.65 -2.92
C SER A 59 -6.46 -0.87 -3.28
N LEU A 60 -6.64 -0.50 -4.55
CA LEU A 60 -7.81 0.24 -4.99
C LEU A 60 -9.02 -0.69 -5.13
N SER A 61 -8.88 -1.84 -5.78
CA SER A 61 -9.96 -2.84 -5.87
C SER A 61 -10.32 -3.41 -4.50
N ALA A 62 -9.35 -3.60 -3.60
CA ALA A 62 -9.59 -3.97 -2.21
C ALA A 62 -10.41 -2.90 -1.46
N THR A 63 -10.09 -1.62 -1.68
CA THR A 63 -10.85 -0.50 -1.12
C THR A 63 -12.28 -0.47 -1.66
N PHE A 64 -12.47 -0.69 -2.97
CA PHE A 64 -13.79 -0.76 -3.58
C PHE A 64 -14.61 -1.95 -3.06
N LEU A 65 -14.03 -3.13 -2.95
CA LEU A 65 -14.71 -4.30 -2.39
C LEU A 65 -15.22 -4.02 -0.97
N LYS A 66 -14.34 -3.50 -0.11
CA LYS A 66 -14.71 -3.10 1.26
C LYS A 66 -15.85 -2.07 1.28
N ASN A 67 -15.74 -1.01 0.49
CA ASN A 67 -16.75 0.05 0.46
C ASN A 67 -18.11 -0.47 -0.04
N ARG A 68 -18.11 -1.38 -1.02
CA ARG A 68 -19.32 -2.01 -1.52
C ARG A 68 -20.00 -2.87 -0.45
N ILE A 69 -19.22 -3.64 0.31
CA ILE A 69 -19.70 -4.43 1.46
C ILE A 69 -20.34 -3.50 2.50
N ILE A 70 -19.61 -2.47 2.93
CA ILE A 70 -20.10 -1.47 3.90
C ILE A 70 -21.38 -0.79 3.40
N GLY A 71 -21.41 -0.39 2.13
CA GLY A 71 -22.57 0.26 1.51
C GLY A 71 -23.82 -0.63 1.54
N SER A 72 -23.69 -1.90 1.14
CA SER A 72 -24.79 -2.85 1.13
C SER A 72 -25.32 -3.14 2.55
N LEU A 73 -24.42 -3.30 3.54
CA LEU A 73 -24.80 -3.46 4.95
C LEU A 73 -25.53 -2.22 5.49
N ASN A 74 -25.02 -1.02 5.20
CA ASN A 74 -25.62 0.24 5.63
C ASN A 74 -27.03 0.48 5.07
N SER A 75 -27.32 -0.03 3.86
CA SER A 75 -28.64 0.10 3.24
C SER A 75 -29.69 -0.89 3.76
N SER A 76 -29.31 -1.80 4.68
CA SER A 76 -30.25 -2.77 5.23
C SER A 76 -31.37 -2.12 6.04
N SER A 77 -32.59 -2.68 5.93
CA SER A 77 -33.71 -2.34 6.80
C SER A 77 -33.65 -3.06 8.16
N ASP A 78 -32.81 -4.09 8.29
CA ASP A 78 -32.56 -4.77 9.58
C ASP A 78 -31.54 -3.95 10.40
N PRO A 79 -31.93 -3.41 11.58
CA PRO A 79 -31.02 -2.62 12.42
C PRO A 79 -29.74 -3.36 12.84
N ASN A 80 -29.79 -4.68 13.00
CA ASN A 80 -28.62 -5.46 13.41
C ASN A 80 -27.59 -5.57 12.27
N VAL A 81 -28.09 -5.77 11.05
CA VAL A 81 -27.27 -5.79 9.83
C VAL A 81 -26.74 -4.40 9.53
N GLN A 82 -27.57 -3.36 9.65
CA GLN A 82 -27.14 -1.98 9.45
C GLN A 82 -26.02 -1.59 10.43
N ALA A 83 -26.15 -1.94 11.72
CA ALA A 83 -25.12 -1.66 12.71
C ALA A 83 -23.80 -2.42 12.45
N SER A 84 -23.84 -3.53 11.69
CA SER A 84 -22.66 -4.34 11.39
C SER A 84 -21.65 -3.65 10.48
N SER A 85 -22.09 -2.68 9.68
CA SER A 85 -21.21 -1.90 8.82
C SER A 85 -20.09 -1.20 9.59
N SER A 86 -20.40 -0.72 10.81
CA SER A 86 -19.45 -0.07 11.71
C SER A 86 -18.44 -1.03 12.33
N ARG A 87 -18.73 -2.34 12.30
CA ARG A 87 -17.88 -3.42 12.83
C ARG A 87 -16.94 -4.02 11.78
N ILE A 88 -17.10 -3.67 10.51
CA ILE A 88 -16.21 -4.12 9.44
C ILE A 88 -14.83 -3.47 9.61
N ASP A 89 -13.80 -4.30 9.73
CA ASP A 89 -12.41 -3.84 9.81
C ASP A 89 -12.04 -3.03 8.55
N PRO A 90 -11.45 -1.82 8.67
CA PRO A 90 -10.96 -1.05 7.53
C PRO A 90 -10.02 -1.81 6.59
N ASN A 91 -9.33 -2.83 7.10
CA ASN A 91 -8.37 -3.70 6.40
C ASN A 91 -8.92 -5.11 6.16
N ILE A 92 -10.23 -5.35 6.29
CA ILE A 92 -10.85 -6.70 6.23
C ILE A 92 -10.43 -7.52 5.00
N VAL A 93 -10.25 -6.88 3.84
CA VAL A 93 -9.84 -7.56 2.59
C VAL A 93 -8.38 -8.03 2.62
N PHE A 94 -7.52 -7.34 3.40
CA PHE A 94 -6.13 -7.74 3.60
C PHE A 94 -6.00 -8.81 4.69
N SER A 95 -6.83 -8.74 5.74
CA SER A 95 -6.81 -9.72 6.84
C SER A 95 -7.57 -11.00 6.51
N SER A 96 -8.46 -10.96 5.51
CA SER A 96 -9.19 -12.12 4.98
C SER A 96 -8.97 -12.23 3.46
N PRO A 97 -7.77 -12.68 3.03
CA PRO A 97 -7.34 -12.57 1.64
C PRO A 97 -8.06 -13.49 0.64
N SER A 98 -8.96 -14.39 1.04
CA SER A 98 -9.83 -15.15 0.11
C SER A 98 -11.31 -14.83 0.35
N ILE A 99 -12.20 -15.12 -0.61
CA ILE A 99 -13.65 -14.91 -0.41
C ILE A 99 -14.17 -15.78 0.73
N HIS A 100 -13.69 -17.02 0.85
CA HIS A 100 -14.06 -17.93 1.93
C HIS A 100 -13.75 -17.32 3.31
N GLN A 101 -12.53 -16.81 3.49
CA GLN A 101 -12.13 -16.15 4.74
C GLN A 101 -12.90 -14.85 4.97
N LEU A 102 -13.12 -14.07 3.91
CA LEU A 102 -13.86 -12.82 3.98
C LEU A 102 -15.33 -13.04 4.36
N ALA A 103 -15.95 -14.12 3.88
CA ALA A 103 -17.31 -14.53 4.24
C ALA A 103 -17.41 -14.79 5.74
N GLY A 104 -16.47 -15.56 6.30
CA GLY A 104 -16.40 -15.80 7.75
C GLY A 104 -16.29 -14.50 8.55
N SER A 105 -15.42 -13.58 8.14
CA SER A 105 -15.25 -12.27 8.79
C SER A 105 -16.52 -11.39 8.72
N VAL A 106 -17.22 -11.38 7.59
CA VAL A 106 -18.49 -10.63 7.43
C VAL A 106 -19.60 -11.26 8.29
N ILE A 107 -19.74 -12.58 8.30
CA ILE A 107 -20.73 -13.28 9.13
C ILE A 107 -20.50 -12.98 10.61
N ASN A 108 -19.25 -13.04 11.07
CA ASN A 108 -18.89 -12.72 12.45
C ASN A 108 -19.27 -11.28 12.82
N ALA A 109 -19.04 -10.32 11.91
CA ALA A 109 -19.42 -8.93 12.11
C ALA A 109 -20.95 -8.75 12.21
N VAL A 110 -21.73 -9.46 11.39
CA VAL A 110 -23.21 -9.38 11.43
C VAL A 110 -23.77 -10.04 12.68
N MET A 111 -23.29 -11.24 13.01
CA MET A 111 -23.80 -12.06 14.12
C MET A 111 -23.34 -11.59 15.50
N GLN A 112 -22.57 -10.50 15.57
CA GLN A 112 -21.97 -9.99 16.82
C GLN A 112 -21.19 -11.07 17.59
N GLN A 113 -20.63 -12.04 16.87
CA GLN A 113 -19.71 -12.99 17.48
C GLN A 113 -18.38 -12.28 17.68
N ASN A 114 -18.31 -11.51 18.77
CA ASN A 114 -17.08 -10.88 19.24
C ASN A 114 -16.08 -11.98 19.59
N GLY A 115 -15.15 -12.23 18.67
CA GLY A 115 -13.97 -13.04 18.89
C GLY A 115 -14.17 -14.50 18.53
N SER A 116 -13.71 -14.88 17.35
CA SER A 116 -12.93 -16.10 17.07
C SER A 116 -12.74 -16.21 15.55
N GLY A 117 -11.54 -15.93 15.06
CA GLY A 117 -11.19 -16.28 13.68
C GLY A 117 -10.73 -15.14 12.77
N ALA A 118 -10.38 -13.96 13.30
CA ALA A 118 -9.41 -13.14 12.57
C ALA A 118 -8.13 -13.97 12.51
N VAL A 119 -7.74 -14.44 11.32
CA VAL A 119 -6.38 -14.92 11.07
C VAL A 119 -5.48 -13.84 11.64
N ASN A 120 -4.77 -14.18 12.71
CA ASN A 120 -4.26 -13.18 13.64
C ASN A 120 -2.99 -12.59 13.03
N GLY A 121 -3.16 -11.77 11.99
CA GLY A 121 -2.05 -11.15 11.25
C GLY A 121 -1.15 -10.33 12.17
N LYS A 122 -1.69 -9.87 13.31
CA LYS A 122 -0.90 -9.35 14.42
C LYS A 122 0.09 -10.38 14.96
N THR A 123 -0.35 -11.59 15.27
CA THR A 123 0.51 -12.69 15.73
C THR A 123 1.53 -13.10 14.66
N ASP A 124 1.16 -13.13 13.38
CA ASP A 124 2.12 -13.43 12.31
C ASP A 124 3.18 -12.33 12.14
N ILE A 125 2.77 -11.06 12.25
CA ILE A 125 3.68 -9.91 12.27
C ILE A 125 4.59 -10.00 13.50
N GLU A 126 4.04 -10.28 14.68
CA GLU A 126 4.80 -10.44 15.93
C GLU A 126 5.82 -11.59 15.82
N ASN A 127 5.41 -12.73 15.26
CA ASN A 127 6.28 -13.88 15.00
C ASN A 127 7.40 -13.54 14.00
N MET A 128 7.09 -12.77 12.95
CA MET A 128 8.11 -12.28 12.01
C MET A 128 9.10 -11.32 12.68
N ILE A 129 8.59 -10.39 13.49
CA ILE A 129 9.43 -9.45 14.24
C ILE A 129 10.35 -10.25 15.17
N GLU A 130 9.83 -11.18 15.96
CA GLU A 130 10.63 -12.00 16.88
C GLU A 130 11.68 -12.82 16.12
N LYS A 131 11.28 -13.51 15.05
CA LYS A 131 12.18 -14.34 14.24
C LYS A 131 13.33 -13.56 13.64
N TYR A 132 13.06 -12.36 13.12
CA TYR A 132 14.05 -11.59 12.36
C TYR A 132 14.72 -10.46 13.16
N SER A 133 14.29 -10.17 14.40
CA SER A 133 14.90 -9.12 15.23
C SER A 133 16.06 -9.59 16.12
N VAL A 134 16.42 -10.88 16.03
CA VAL A 134 17.55 -11.45 16.77
C VAL A 134 18.84 -10.75 16.33
N GLY A 135 19.48 -10.05 17.27
CA GLY A 135 20.75 -9.35 17.05
C GLY A 135 20.64 -7.84 16.76
N PHE A 136 19.43 -7.28 16.60
CA PHE A 136 19.25 -5.82 16.44
C PHE A 136 19.28 -5.01 17.74
N GLY A 137 19.51 -5.65 18.89
CA GLY A 137 19.62 -4.98 20.20
C GLY A 137 20.90 -4.16 20.40
N GLN A 138 21.90 -4.30 19.51
CA GLN A 138 23.05 -3.40 19.46
C GLN A 138 22.62 -2.12 18.74
N SER A 139 22.09 -1.20 19.53
CA SER A 139 21.66 0.12 19.09
C SER A 139 22.72 0.78 18.20
N ALA A 140 22.26 1.38 17.09
CA ALA A 140 23.06 2.21 16.18
C ALA A 140 23.79 3.39 16.88
N THR A 141 23.57 3.59 18.18
CA THR A 141 24.36 4.49 19.04
C THR A 141 25.82 4.08 19.17
N ASP A 142 26.15 2.79 19.06
CA ASP A 142 27.55 2.32 19.16
C ASP A 142 28.35 2.58 17.87
N ALA A 143 27.67 2.92 16.77
CA ALA A 143 28.33 3.35 15.53
C ALA A 143 28.81 4.81 15.59
N SER A 144 28.35 5.60 16.56
CA SER A 144 28.75 7.00 16.77
C SER A 144 29.92 7.13 17.74
N ALA A 145 31.01 6.39 17.56
CA ALA A 145 32.28 6.69 18.25
C ALA A 145 33.53 6.01 17.66
N SER A 146 33.49 5.46 16.44
CA SER A 146 34.75 5.18 15.76
C SER A 146 35.20 6.49 15.11
N THR A 147 36.03 7.23 15.83
CA THR A 147 36.81 8.36 15.35
C THR A 147 37.32 8.07 13.94
N VAL A 148 36.62 8.60 12.93
CA VAL A 148 37.17 8.68 11.57
C VAL A 148 38.38 9.58 11.71
N ASN A 149 39.56 8.96 11.64
CA ASN A 149 40.83 9.67 11.65
C ASN A 149 40.71 10.91 10.74
N GLU A 150 41.04 12.08 11.29
CA GLU A 150 40.97 13.41 10.65
C GLU A 150 41.88 13.59 9.41
N ARG A 151 42.13 12.55 8.60
CA ARG A 151 43.14 12.58 7.53
C ARG A 151 42.77 11.89 6.22
N THR A 152 41.50 11.85 5.86
CA THR A 152 41.15 11.69 4.45
C THR A 152 40.17 12.78 4.07
N ARG A 153 40.60 13.71 3.21
CA ARG A 153 39.71 14.42 2.28
C ARG A 153 38.91 13.34 1.55
N SER A 154 37.76 12.96 2.08
CA SER A 154 37.00 11.83 1.58
C SER A 154 36.01 12.34 0.56
N ASP A 155 36.38 12.22 -0.70
CA ASP A 155 35.50 12.35 -1.86
C ASP A 155 34.45 11.23 -1.82
N HIS A 156 33.34 11.43 -1.10
CA HIS A 156 32.31 10.43 -0.92
C HIS A 156 31.59 10.13 -2.24
N VAL A 157 31.49 8.85 -2.58
CA VAL A 157 30.68 8.36 -3.71
C VAL A 157 29.40 7.74 -3.15
N VAL A 158 28.25 8.23 -3.59
CA VAL A 158 26.95 7.84 -3.05
C VAL A 158 26.11 7.16 -4.13
N VAL A 159 25.51 6.01 -3.81
CA VAL A 159 24.45 5.40 -4.63
C VAL A 159 23.11 5.77 -4.03
N LEU A 160 22.28 6.48 -4.79
CA LEU A 160 20.95 6.90 -4.37
C LEU A 160 19.88 6.13 -5.16
N THR A 161 19.06 5.37 -4.45
CA THR A 161 17.88 4.73 -5.04
C THR A 161 16.64 5.58 -4.83
N GLY A 162 15.76 5.60 -5.84
CA GLY A 162 14.50 6.34 -5.76
C GLY A 162 14.68 7.87 -5.76
N SER A 163 15.69 8.39 -6.46
CA SER A 163 15.99 9.83 -6.54
C SER A 163 14.86 10.65 -7.19
N THR A 164 13.98 10.01 -7.97
CA THR A 164 12.76 10.63 -8.53
C THR A 164 11.58 10.65 -7.53
N GLY A 165 11.74 10.03 -6.36
CA GLY A 165 10.71 9.95 -5.33
C GLY A 165 10.60 11.23 -4.49
N GLY A 166 9.63 11.25 -3.57
CA GLY A 166 9.38 12.36 -2.64
C GLY A 166 10.64 12.77 -1.88
N LEU A 167 11.12 11.90 -1.00
CA LEU A 167 12.32 12.13 -0.21
C LEU A 167 13.60 12.10 -1.05
N GLY A 168 13.67 11.19 -2.03
CA GLY A 168 14.86 11.02 -2.87
C GLY A 168 15.24 12.27 -3.66
N SER A 169 14.28 13.11 -4.06
CA SER A 169 14.56 14.36 -4.77
C SER A 169 15.30 15.37 -3.89
N TYR A 170 14.87 15.51 -2.63
CA TYR A 170 15.54 16.39 -1.66
C TYR A 170 16.93 15.87 -1.26
N LEU A 171 17.05 14.55 -1.06
CA LEU A 171 18.34 13.92 -0.78
C LEU A 171 19.32 14.15 -1.93
N LEU A 172 18.88 13.98 -3.18
CA LEU A 172 19.72 14.26 -4.34
C LEU A 172 20.17 15.72 -4.36
N ALA A 173 19.24 16.67 -4.18
CA ALA A 173 19.57 18.09 -4.18
C ALA A 173 20.60 18.46 -3.09
N SER A 174 20.46 17.87 -1.90
CA SER A 174 21.39 18.09 -0.79
C SER A 174 22.77 17.46 -1.05
N LEU A 175 22.82 16.23 -1.57
CA LEU A 175 24.07 15.54 -1.89
C LEU A 175 24.88 16.25 -2.99
N LEU A 176 24.21 16.82 -4.00
CA LEU A 176 24.89 17.54 -5.08
C LEU A 176 25.52 18.86 -4.64
N GLN A 177 25.01 19.46 -3.57
CA GLN A 177 25.56 20.70 -2.98
C GLN A 177 26.69 20.46 -1.99
N ARG A 178 26.88 19.22 -1.53
CA ARG A 178 27.90 18.86 -0.57
C ARG A 178 29.28 18.83 -1.21
N GLU A 179 30.24 19.54 -0.64
CA GLU A 179 31.62 19.58 -1.14
C GLU A 179 32.37 18.27 -0.91
N ASP A 180 32.03 17.55 0.16
CA ASP A 180 32.62 16.25 0.51
C ASP A 180 32.05 15.07 -0.32
N VAL A 181 31.12 15.33 -1.23
CA VAL A 181 30.58 14.32 -2.16
C VAL A 181 31.17 14.55 -3.55
N SER A 182 31.82 13.52 -4.09
CA SER A 182 32.46 13.55 -5.41
C SER A 182 31.53 13.05 -6.52
N ALA A 183 30.67 12.06 -6.22
CA ALA A 183 29.73 11.53 -7.19
C ALA A 183 28.45 10.99 -6.53
N VAL A 184 27.33 11.13 -7.24
CA VAL A 184 26.03 10.55 -6.88
C VAL A 184 25.50 9.74 -8.05
N TYR A 185 25.46 8.43 -7.88
CA TYR A 185 24.85 7.49 -8.82
C TYR A 185 23.36 7.35 -8.52
N ALA A 186 22.53 8.01 -9.33
CA ALA A 186 21.07 7.99 -9.23
C ALA A 186 20.51 6.71 -9.87
N PHE A 187 20.55 5.61 -9.11
CA PHE A 187 20.11 4.27 -9.53
C PHE A 187 18.58 4.17 -9.50
N ASN A 188 17.94 4.36 -10.65
CA ASN A 188 16.48 4.26 -10.74
C ASN A 188 16.04 3.23 -11.76
N ARG A 189 14.87 2.63 -11.52
CA ARG A 189 14.26 1.71 -12.47
C ARG A 189 14.03 2.41 -13.83
N PRO A 190 14.36 1.76 -14.95
CA PRO A 190 14.01 2.26 -16.28
C PRO A 190 12.51 2.51 -16.38
N SER A 191 12.12 3.56 -17.11
CA SER A 191 10.71 3.77 -17.41
C SER A 191 10.21 2.72 -18.40
N ARG A 192 8.98 2.23 -18.19
CA ARG A 192 8.28 1.39 -19.18
C ARG A 192 7.80 2.19 -20.38
N ASP A 193 7.68 3.50 -20.21
CA ASP A 193 7.32 4.43 -21.26
C ASP A 193 8.60 4.97 -21.91
N ALA A 194 8.80 4.62 -23.19
CA ALA A 194 9.94 5.05 -23.98
C ALA A 194 10.05 6.59 -24.07
N ALA A 195 8.94 7.31 -23.87
CA ALA A 195 8.88 8.76 -23.88
C ALA A 195 9.24 9.40 -22.53
N SER A 196 9.59 8.66 -21.47
CA SER A 196 9.97 9.22 -20.16
C SER A 196 11.36 8.77 -19.70
N SER A 197 12.39 9.45 -20.20
CA SER A 197 13.76 9.22 -19.73
C SER A 197 13.91 9.53 -18.25
N ILE A 198 14.88 8.88 -17.59
CA ILE A 198 15.20 9.09 -16.18
C ILE A 198 15.50 10.56 -15.87
N GLN A 199 16.16 11.27 -16.78
CA GLN A 199 16.46 12.70 -16.66
C GLN A 199 15.19 13.55 -16.71
N ARG A 200 14.24 13.22 -17.61
CA ARG A 200 12.95 13.93 -17.69
C ARG A 200 12.14 13.75 -16.41
N ARG A 201 12.10 12.51 -15.89
CA ARG A 201 11.42 12.18 -14.62
C ARG A 201 12.07 12.89 -13.44
N GLN A 202 13.39 12.94 -13.37
CA GLN A 202 14.13 13.66 -12.33
C GLN A 202 13.87 15.16 -12.40
N LYS A 203 13.93 15.76 -13.60
CA LYS A 203 13.65 17.18 -13.82
C LYS A 203 12.21 17.55 -13.44
N SER A 204 11.23 16.74 -13.82
CA SER A 204 9.84 16.92 -13.38
C SER A 204 9.75 16.87 -11.85
N SER A 205 10.38 15.87 -11.24
CA SER A 205 10.33 15.69 -9.79
C SER A 205 10.94 16.86 -9.02
N PHE A 206 12.00 17.47 -9.53
CA PHE A 206 12.60 18.69 -8.99
C PHE A 206 11.67 19.89 -9.16
N LYS A 207 11.12 20.09 -10.37
CA LYS A 207 10.19 21.19 -10.64
C LYS A 207 8.92 21.12 -9.80
N ASP A 208 8.33 19.94 -9.68
CA ASP A 208 7.10 19.71 -8.91
C ASP A 208 7.29 19.94 -7.40
N ARG A 209 8.55 20.09 -6.94
CA ARG A 209 8.95 20.26 -5.53
C ARG A 209 9.69 21.58 -5.29
N ASP A 210 9.68 22.49 -6.27
CA ASP A 210 10.39 23.77 -6.22
C ASP A 210 11.89 23.64 -5.88
N LEU A 211 12.52 22.55 -6.35
CA LEU A 211 13.96 22.33 -6.23
C LEU A 211 14.70 22.92 -7.43
N ASP A 212 15.92 23.41 -7.18
CA ASP A 212 16.77 23.99 -8.22
C ASP A 212 17.18 22.92 -9.26
N ALA A 213 16.57 22.99 -10.44
CA ALA A 213 16.84 22.06 -11.54
C ALA A 213 18.23 22.24 -12.16
N THR A 214 18.95 23.33 -11.87
CA THR A 214 20.33 23.53 -12.36
C THR A 214 21.29 22.54 -11.72
N LEU A 215 21.00 22.08 -10.49
CA LEU A 215 21.77 21.04 -9.80
C LEU A 215 21.84 19.73 -10.61
N LEU A 216 20.83 19.45 -11.44
CA LEU A 216 20.80 18.26 -12.29
C LEU A 216 21.83 18.28 -13.44
N GLN A 217 22.50 19.41 -13.66
CA GLN A 217 23.64 19.55 -14.59
C GLN A 217 24.99 19.37 -13.89
N SER A 218 25.00 19.08 -12.59
CA SER A 218 26.24 18.84 -11.84
C SER A 218 27.01 17.66 -12.44
N GLU A 219 28.32 17.84 -12.63
CA GLU A 219 29.23 16.76 -13.06
C GLU A 219 29.30 15.60 -12.05
N LYS A 220 28.87 15.84 -10.81
CA LYS A 220 28.75 14.81 -9.77
C LYS A 220 27.63 13.81 -10.06
N LEU A 221 26.65 14.17 -10.89
CA LEU A 221 25.44 13.36 -11.08
C LEU A 221 25.62 12.35 -12.22
N VAL A 222 25.49 11.06 -11.89
CA VAL A 222 25.46 9.96 -12.86
C VAL A 222 24.12 9.26 -12.79
N TYR A 223 23.41 9.19 -13.92
CA TYR A 223 22.17 8.43 -14.04
C TYR A 223 22.47 6.97 -14.36
N VAL A 224 21.90 6.04 -13.60
CA VAL A 224 22.01 4.57 -13.79
C VAL A 224 20.62 3.97 -13.84
#